data_AF-A0AAV8A7K5-F1
#
_entry.id   AF-A0AAV8A7K5-F1
#
_cell.length_a   1.000
_cell.length_b   1.000
_cell.length_c   1.000
_cell.angle_alpha   90.00
_cell.angle_beta   90.00
_cell.angle_gamma   90.00
#
_symmetry.space_group_name_H-M   'P 1'
#
loop_
_entity.id
_entity.type
_entity.pdbx_description
1 polymer ?
#
loop_
_entity_poly.entity_id
_entity_poly.type
_entity_poly.pdbx_seq_one_letter_code
_entity_poly.pdbx_strand_id
1 'polypeptide(L)'
;MDTEFPGIIGKAVGKFDSLSEFRYQTLKFNVDRLKIIQLGLTFSDSEGKLPEGTCTWQFNFKFNINVDIYAQDSIDLLTHSGIDFKKIITDGIDPNRFAELLISSGLVLNDSVYWVSFHSSYDFGYLIKLLTTRQLPMTKNQFFEWMWDFFPNIYDIKYLMLALGTLHGGLQSMANQLGVKRVGTQHQAGSDSLLTSAVYFSLRDVYFNKVVDNEFLGKLYGLSDDYSTNQIPFTPNNNLNY
;
A
#
# COMPACT_ATOMS: atom_id res chain seq x y z
N MET A 1 -6.31 -2.13 3.49
CA MET A 1 -5.09 -1.66 4.15
C MET A 1 -4.56 -0.47 3.39
N ASP A 2 -3.90 0.45 4.10
CA ASP A 2 -3.19 1.60 3.53
C ASP A 2 -2.03 2.00 4.46
N THR A 3 -1.00 2.69 3.96
CA THR A 3 0.12 3.19 4.78
C THR A 3 0.43 4.67 4.52
N GLU A 4 0.90 5.35 5.56
CA GLU A 4 1.51 6.69 5.41
C GLU A 4 3.00 6.62 5.70
N PHE A 5 3.79 7.28 4.86
CA PHE A 5 5.24 7.27 4.91
C PHE A 5 5.83 8.58 4.36
N PRO A 6 7.10 8.90 4.61
CA PRO A 6 7.65 10.23 4.37
C PRO A 6 8.04 10.47 2.89
N GLY A 7 7.24 9.96 1.96
CA GLY A 7 7.36 10.20 0.53
C GLY A 7 8.46 9.41 -0.18
N ILE A 8 8.99 10.01 -1.24
CA ILE A 8 10.01 9.47 -2.13
C ILE A 8 11.15 10.50 -2.18
N ILE A 9 12.37 10.07 -1.82
CA ILE A 9 13.56 10.92 -1.73
C ILE A 9 14.54 10.73 -2.89
N GLY A 10 14.31 9.72 -3.74
CA GLY A 10 15.16 9.50 -4.91
C GLY A 10 14.59 8.48 -5.89
N LYS A 11 15.21 8.41 -7.07
CA LYS A 11 14.89 7.45 -8.13
C LYS A 11 16.09 6.52 -8.33
N ALA A 12 15.84 5.29 -8.74
CA ALA A 12 16.92 4.38 -9.11
C ALA A 12 17.68 4.93 -10.33
N VAL A 13 19.02 4.81 -10.30
CA VAL A 13 19.89 5.25 -11.40
C VAL A 13 20.46 4.02 -12.09
N GLY A 14 20.34 3.96 -13.42
CA GLY A 14 20.85 2.84 -14.21
C GLY A 14 20.03 2.58 -15.47
N LYS A 15 20.33 1.44 -16.12
CA LYS A 15 19.51 0.88 -17.19
C LYS A 15 18.65 -0.24 -16.60
N PHE A 16 17.39 -0.30 -17.03
CA PHE A 16 16.43 -1.28 -16.53
C PHE A 16 15.77 -2.00 -17.71
N ASP A 17 15.55 -3.30 -17.55
CA ASP A 17 14.97 -4.15 -18.60
C ASP A 17 13.51 -3.80 -18.90
N SER A 18 12.81 -3.20 -17.93
CA SER A 18 11.43 -2.76 -18.06
C SER A 18 11.09 -1.60 -17.13
N LEU A 19 9.94 -0.97 -17.38
CA LEU A 19 9.40 0.06 -16.49
C LEU A 19 9.04 -0.51 -15.11
N SER A 20 8.54 -1.74 -15.03
CA SER A 20 8.21 -2.39 -13.76
C SER A 20 9.47 -2.68 -12.93
N GLU A 21 10.58 -3.03 -13.57
CA GLU A 21 11.88 -3.19 -12.90
C GLU A 21 12.40 -1.83 -12.38
N PHE A 22 12.34 -0.78 -13.20
CA PHE A 22 12.70 0.57 -12.75
C PHE A 22 11.87 1.04 -11.54
N ARG A 23 10.55 0.78 -11.57
CA ARG A 23 9.64 1.10 -10.46
C ARG A 23 9.99 0.31 -9.21
N TYR A 24 10.27 -0.99 -9.34
CA TYR A 24 10.69 -1.83 -8.23
C TYR A 24 12.00 -1.31 -7.60
N GLN A 25 13.02 -1.04 -8.41
CA GLN A 25 14.31 -0.55 -7.91
C GLN A 25 14.17 0.83 -7.24
N THR A 26 13.28 1.69 -7.75
CA THR A 26 12.95 2.97 -7.11
C THR A 26 12.23 2.76 -5.77
N LEU A 27 11.24 1.87 -5.71
CA LEU A 27 10.56 1.51 -4.47
C LEU A 27 11.54 0.98 -3.43
N LYS A 28 12.37 -0.01 -3.80
CA LYS A 28 13.41 -0.58 -2.93
C LYS A 28 14.31 0.50 -2.35
N PHE A 29 14.82 1.38 -3.21
CA PHE A 29 15.71 2.46 -2.80
C PHE A 29 15.11 3.30 -1.67
N ASN A 30 13.84 3.69 -1.81
CA ASN A 30 13.15 4.54 -0.85
C ASN A 30 12.72 3.77 0.40
N VAL A 31 12.03 2.63 0.24
CA VAL A 31 11.53 1.83 1.36
C VAL A 31 12.68 1.38 2.28
N ASP A 32 13.84 1.00 1.75
CA ASP A 32 14.98 0.60 2.59
C ASP A 32 15.50 1.75 3.47
N ARG A 33 15.40 3.00 3.00
CA ARG A 33 15.96 4.20 3.66
C ARG A 33 14.99 4.94 4.55
N LEU A 34 13.70 4.86 4.23
CA LEU A 34 12.64 5.57 4.92
C LEU A 34 11.96 4.68 5.95
N LYS A 35 11.28 5.31 6.90
CA LYS A 35 10.50 4.62 7.95
C LYS A 35 9.01 4.83 7.70
N ILE A 36 8.22 3.78 7.91
CA ILE A 36 6.76 3.87 7.92
C ILE A 36 6.31 4.80 9.07
N ILE A 37 5.23 5.57 8.86
CA ILE A 37 4.65 6.49 9.85
C ILE A 37 3.31 5.94 10.35
N GLN A 38 2.42 5.51 9.46
CA GLN A 38 1.16 4.88 9.83
C GLN A 38 0.86 3.62 9.02
N LEU A 39 0.10 2.72 9.62
CA LEU A 39 -0.58 1.60 8.95
C LEU A 39 -2.04 1.59 9.36
N GLY A 40 -2.92 1.48 8.38
CA GLY A 40 -4.36 1.35 8.58
C GLY A 40 -4.84 -0.04 8.20
N LEU A 41 -5.46 -0.73 9.15
CA LEU A 41 -6.10 -2.02 8.92
C LEU A 41 -7.60 -1.89 9.20
N THR A 42 -8.41 -2.18 8.18
CA THR A 42 -9.86 -2.30 8.28
C THR A 42 -10.26 -3.74 8.04
N PHE A 43 -11.16 -4.26 8.87
CA PHE A 43 -11.60 -5.65 8.84
C PHE A 43 -13.08 -5.72 8.44
N SER A 44 -13.40 -6.66 7.57
CA SER A 44 -14.75 -6.97 7.11
C SER A 44 -14.85 -8.46 6.78
N ASP A 45 -16.06 -8.99 6.72
CA ASP A 45 -16.31 -10.33 6.20
C ASP A 45 -16.32 -10.37 4.65
N SER A 46 -16.57 -11.55 4.08
CA SER A 46 -16.60 -11.74 2.62
C SER A 46 -17.71 -10.97 1.91
N GLU A 47 -18.73 -10.49 2.63
CA GLU A 47 -19.84 -9.70 2.09
C GLU A 47 -19.61 -8.19 2.29
N GLY A 48 -18.48 -7.80 2.87
CA GLY A 48 -18.16 -6.40 3.17
C GLY A 48 -18.84 -5.86 4.41
N LYS A 49 -19.40 -6.74 5.25
CA LYS A 49 -19.97 -6.34 6.53
C LYS A 49 -18.83 -6.09 7.53
N LEU A 50 -18.86 -4.92 8.16
CA LEU A 50 -17.92 -4.54 9.21
C LEU A 50 -18.32 -5.19 10.54
N PRO A 51 -17.35 -5.54 11.41
CA PRO A 51 -17.64 -5.98 12.77
C PRO A 51 -18.35 -4.88 13.56
N GLU A 52 -19.14 -5.27 14.56
CA GLU A 52 -19.76 -4.33 15.49
C GLU A 52 -18.67 -3.62 16.34
N GLY A 53 -18.81 -2.32 16.53
CA GLY A 53 -17.83 -1.51 17.24
C GLY A 53 -16.64 -1.10 16.36
N THR A 54 -15.42 -1.37 16.82
CA THR A 54 -14.20 -0.98 16.11
C THR A 54 -13.94 -1.93 14.94
N CYS A 55 -13.98 -1.41 13.72
CA CYS A 55 -13.64 -2.14 12.50
C CYS A 55 -12.30 -1.72 11.88
N THR A 56 -11.73 -0.61 12.35
CA THR A 56 -10.53 0.01 11.77
C THR A 56 -9.54 0.37 12.86
N TRP A 57 -8.29 -0.02 12.65
CA TRP A 57 -7.16 0.29 13.52
C TRP A 57 -6.13 1.11 12.74
N GLN A 58 -5.73 2.25 13.33
CA GLN A 58 -4.64 3.08 12.84
C GLN A 58 -3.43 2.93 13.77
N PHE A 59 -2.41 2.24 13.30
CA PHE A 59 -1.15 2.07 14.00
C PHE A 59 -0.24 3.26 13.67
N ASN A 60 0.26 3.94 14.70
CA ASN A 60 1.16 5.08 14.56
C ASN A 60 2.56 4.65 15.00
N PHE A 61 3.51 4.57 14.07
CA PHE A 61 4.86 4.07 14.32
C PHE A 61 5.80 5.18 14.75
N LYS A 62 6.79 4.82 15.59
CA LYS A 62 7.80 5.75 16.05
C LYS A 62 8.57 6.37 14.89
N PHE A 63 8.48 7.69 14.77
CA PHE A 63 9.13 8.51 13.75
C PHE A 63 9.57 9.83 14.36
N ASN A 64 10.76 10.32 13.99
CA ASN A 64 11.31 11.57 14.51
C ASN A 64 11.85 12.44 13.37
N ILE A 65 11.12 13.51 13.06
CA ILE A 65 11.44 14.51 12.03
C ILE A 65 12.80 15.20 12.22
N ASN A 66 13.44 15.10 13.39
CA ASN A 66 14.74 15.73 13.61
C ASN A 66 15.92 14.81 13.24
N VAL A 67 15.68 13.52 13.00
CA VAL A 67 16.73 12.52 12.76
C VAL A 67 16.43 11.58 11.59
N ASP A 68 15.15 11.31 11.33
CA ASP A 68 14.73 10.41 10.26
C ASP A 68 14.71 11.16 8.92
N ILE A 69 14.99 10.43 7.84
CA ILE A 69 15.00 11.00 6.48
C ILE A 69 13.56 11.10 5.98
N TYR A 70 13.23 12.19 5.29
CA TYR A 70 11.92 12.42 4.70
C TYR A 70 11.96 13.37 3.49
N ALA A 71 10.90 13.37 2.69
CA ALA A 71 10.58 14.43 1.74
C ALA A 71 9.74 15.52 2.45
N GLN A 72 10.15 16.79 2.34
CA GLN A 72 9.52 17.91 3.05
C GLN A 72 8.03 18.03 2.72
N ASP A 73 7.68 17.99 1.43
CA ASP A 73 6.29 18.09 0.96
C ASP A 73 5.40 17.00 1.57
N SER A 74 5.94 15.80 1.80
CA SER A 74 5.19 14.70 2.43
C SER A 74 4.96 14.94 3.93
N ILE A 75 5.95 15.44 4.66
CA ILE A 75 5.77 15.80 6.08
C ILE A 75 4.79 16.97 6.22
N ASP A 76 4.86 17.95 5.33
CA ASP A 76 3.93 19.08 5.32
C ASP A 76 2.51 18.57 5.06
N LEU A 77 2.30 17.74 4.02
CA LEU A 77 1.01 17.14 3.73
C LEU A 77 0.47 16.37 4.93
N LEU A 78 1.24 15.46 5.51
CA LEU A 78 0.82 14.64 6.66
C LEU A 78 0.52 15.47 7.91
N THR A 79 1.27 16.54 8.14
CA THR A 79 1.02 17.50 9.23
C THR A 79 -0.32 18.22 9.00
N HIS A 80 -0.59 18.69 7.78
CA HIS A 80 -1.87 19.31 7.43
C HIS A 80 -3.04 18.33 7.53
N SER A 81 -2.79 17.05 7.24
CA SER A 81 -3.76 15.95 7.41
C SER A 81 -3.96 15.52 8.87
N GLY A 82 -3.24 16.14 9.82
CA GLY A 82 -3.47 15.98 11.25
C GLY A 82 -2.59 14.94 11.94
N ILE A 83 -1.48 14.51 11.34
CA ILE A 83 -0.49 13.67 12.03
C ILE A 83 0.24 14.51 13.08
N ASP A 84 0.13 14.12 14.35
CA ASP A 84 0.89 14.71 15.46
C ASP A 84 2.27 14.05 15.59
N PHE A 85 3.25 14.60 14.86
CA PHE A 85 4.63 14.14 14.92
C PHE A 85 5.28 14.30 16.30
N LYS A 86 4.80 15.25 17.14
CA LYS A 86 5.34 15.40 18.51
C LYS A 86 4.91 14.21 19.37
N LYS A 87 3.63 13.80 19.25
CA LYS A 87 3.10 12.62 19.94
C LYS A 87 3.75 11.32 19.44
N ILE A 88 3.97 11.20 18.14
CA ILE A 88 4.59 9.99 17.56
C ILE A 88 6.02 9.75 18.09
N ILE A 89 6.77 10.81 18.40
CA ILE A 89 8.12 10.67 18.97
C ILE A 89 8.08 9.97 20.34
N THR A 90 7.09 10.28 21.17
CA THR A 90 6.99 9.76 22.55
C THR A 90 6.21 8.45 22.62
N ASP A 91 5.11 8.37 21.89
CA ASP A 91 4.09 7.31 22.05
C ASP A 91 4.07 6.34 20.85
N GLY A 92 4.89 6.59 19.82
CA GLY A 92 4.92 5.79 18.60
C GLY A 92 5.29 4.34 18.86
N ILE A 93 4.61 3.44 18.13
CA ILE A 93 4.81 2.00 18.21
C ILE A 93 6.21 1.65 17.72
N ASP A 94 6.91 0.78 18.46
CA ASP A 94 8.13 0.14 17.99
C ASP A 94 7.78 -0.80 16.81
N PRO A 95 8.31 -0.54 15.60
CA PRO A 95 8.01 -1.36 14.42
C PRO A 95 8.36 -2.85 14.62
N ASN A 96 9.44 -3.17 15.35
CA ASN A 96 9.83 -4.56 15.58
C ASN A 96 8.84 -5.28 16.49
N ARG A 97 8.37 -4.59 17.53
CA ARG A 97 7.34 -5.14 18.43
C ARG A 97 6.02 -5.37 17.70
N PHE A 98 5.65 -4.45 16.82
CA PHE A 98 4.47 -4.62 15.97
C PHE A 98 4.62 -5.82 15.03
N ALA A 99 5.77 -5.96 14.36
CA ALA A 99 6.05 -7.06 13.44
C ALA A 99 5.92 -8.43 14.15
N GLU A 100 6.51 -8.56 15.34
CA GLU A 100 6.41 -9.76 16.18
C GLU A 100 4.94 -10.16 16.43
N LEU A 101 4.11 -9.20 16.84
CA LEU A 101 2.69 -9.43 17.10
C LEU A 101 1.91 -9.76 15.82
N LEU A 102 2.17 -9.04 14.73
CA LEU A 102 1.50 -9.25 13.45
C LEU A 102 1.77 -10.66 12.90
N ILE A 103 3.00 -11.16 12.98
CA ILE A 103 3.35 -12.51 12.53
C ILE A 103 2.52 -13.58 13.25
N SER A 104 2.32 -13.43 14.56
CA SER A 104 1.55 -14.38 15.37
C SER A 104 0.03 -14.15 15.38
N SER A 105 -0.46 -13.12 14.70
CA SER A 105 -1.87 -12.69 14.76
C SER A 105 -2.84 -13.54 13.91
N GLY A 106 -2.31 -14.31 12.96
CA GLY A 106 -3.10 -15.00 11.93
C GLY A 106 -3.52 -14.13 10.74
N LEU A 107 -3.11 -12.86 10.68
CA LEU A 107 -3.39 -11.95 9.55
C LEU A 107 -2.45 -12.12 8.35
N VAL A 108 -1.24 -12.63 8.61
CA VAL A 108 -0.22 -12.93 7.60
C VAL A 108 0.07 -14.43 7.65
N LEU A 109 0.68 -14.98 6.59
CA LEU A 109 0.97 -16.40 6.46
C LEU A 109 -0.30 -17.28 6.54
N ASN A 110 -1.44 -16.76 6.07
CA ASN A 110 -2.74 -17.40 6.23
C ASN A 110 -3.59 -17.28 4.95
N ASP A 111 -3.83 -18.42 4.29
CA ASP A 111 -4.61 -18.52 3.05
C ASP A 111 -6.10 -18.18 3.21
N SER A 112 -6.59 -18.09 4.46
CA SER A 112 -7.98 -17.68 4.73
C SER A 112 -8.16 -16.15 4.75
N VAL A 113 -7.06 -15.38 4.69
CA VAL A 113 -7.09 -13.91 4.75
C VAL A 113 -6.91 -13.31 3.37
N TYR A 114 -7.77 -12.35 3.04
CA TYR A 114 -7.71 -11.57 1.81
C TYR A 114 -7.34 -10.13 2.11
N TRP A 115 -6.21 -9.69 1.58
CA TRP A 115 -5.73 -8.32 1.69
C TRP A 115 -6.25 -7.48 0.54
N VAL A 116 -6.92 -6.39 0.88
CA VAL A 116 -7.44 -5.41 -0.09
C VAL A 116 -6.69 -4.10 0.10
N SER A 117 -6.20 -3.53 -1.01
CA SER A 117 -5.35 -2.34 -1.02
C SER A 117 -5.59 -1.47 -2.27
N PHE A 118 -4.97 -0.29 -2.34
CA PHE A 118 -5.08 0.59 -3.50
C PHE A 118 -3.70 1.17 -3.88
N HIS A 119 -3.21 0.88 -5.09
CA HIS A 119 -1.91 1.39 -5.57
C HIS A 119 -0.76 1.05 -4.62
N SER A 120 -0.70 -0.22 -4.24
CA SER A 120 -0.16 -0.64 -2.94
C SER A 120 1.26 -1.18 -2.94
N SER A 121 2.00 -0.92 -4.02
CA SER A 121 3.39 -1.36 -4.17
C SER A 121 4.24 -0.93 -2.98
N TYR A 122 4.19 0.35 -2.60
CA TYR A 122 4.95 0.86 -1.44
C TYR A 122 4.43 0.30 -0.11
N ASP A 123 3.11 0.16 0.05
CA ASP A 123 2.51 -0.38 1.28
C ASP A 123 3.04 -1.77 1.61
N PHE A 124 2.98 -2.68 0.62
CA PHE A 124 3.54 -4.02 0.76
C PHE A 124 5.07 -4.01 0.86
N GLY A 125 5.75 -3.06 0.20
CA GLY A 125 7.16 -2.80 0.43
C GLY A 125 7.48 -2.55 1.91
N TYR A 126 6.76 -1.64 2.56
CA TYR A 126 6.95 -1.35 3.98
C TYR A 126 6.59 -2.54 4.86
N LEU A 127 5.48 -3.25 4.58
CA LEU A 127 5.09 -4.43 5.35
C LEU A 127 6.12 -5.57 5.23
N ILE A 128 6.68 -5.82 4.05
CA ILE A 128 7.72 -6.84 3.89
C ILE A 128 9.01 -6.44 4.61
N LYS A 129 9.44 -5.18 4.50
CA LYS A 129 10.57 -4.67 5.30
C LYS A 129 10.32 -4.84 6.80
N LEU A 130 9.11 -4.52 7.25
CA LEU A 130 8.70 -4.60 8.65
C LEU A 130 8.72 -6.04 9.18
N LEU A 131 8.09 -6.97 8.45
CA LEU A 131 7.96 -8.38 8.81
C LEU A 131 9.29 -9.14 8.74
N THR A 132 10.13 -8.81 7.76
CA THR A 132 11.42 -9.50 7.59
C THR A 132 12.54 -8.89 8.42
N THR A 133 12.36 -7.64 8.89
CA THR A 133 13.40 -6.80 9.52
C THR A 133 14.66 -6.65 8.66
N ARG A 134 14.51 -6.83 7.34
CA ARG A 134 15.59 -6.80 6.34
C ARG A 134 15.32 -5.73 5.29
N GLN A 135 16.38 -5.37 4.56
CA GLN A 135 16.20 -4.67 3.29
C GLN A 135 15.38 -5.53 2.34
N LEU A 136 14.62 -4.90 1.45
CA LEU A 136 13.87 -5.60 0.42
C LEU A 136 14.81 -6.44 -0.48
N PRO A 137 14.32 -7.50 -1.15
CA PRO A 137 15.13 -8.31 -2.05
C PRO A 137 15.83 -7.50 -3.15
N MET A 138 16.84 -8.07 -3.82
CA MET A 138 17.52 -7.33 -4.90
C MET A 138 16.71 -7.31 -6.19
N THR A 139 15.86 -8.31 -6.40
CA THR A 139 15.09 -8.49 -7.63
C THR A 139 13.60 -8.41 -7.36
N LYS A 140 12.85 -7.89 -8.35
CA LYS A 140 11.38 -7.81 -8.29
C LYS A 140 10.74 -9.17 -8.03
N ASN A 141 11.26 -10.23 -8.67
CA ASN A 141 10.72 -11.58 -8.53
C ASN A 141 10.84 -12.11 -7.10
N GLN A 142 12.01 -11.96 -6.47
CA GLN A 142 12.19 -12.36 -5.06
C GLN A 142 11.32 -11.53 -4.11
N PHE A 143 11.04 -10.28 -4.43
CA PHE A 143 10.07 -9.49 -3.67
C PHE A 143 8.67 -10.06 -3.76
N PHE A 144 8.21 -10.46 -4.96
CA PHE A 144 6.92 -11.13 -5.11
C PHE A 144 6.88 -12.48 -4.39
N GLU A 145 7.95 -13.27 -4.42
CA GLU A 145 8.06 -14.52 -3.64
C GLU A 145 7.84 -14.25 -2.14
N TRP A 146 8.58 -13.30 -1.56
CA TRP A 146 8.41 -12.94 -0.14
C TRP A 146 7.02 -12.40 0.15
N MET A 147 6.48 -11.58 -0.77
CA MET A 147 5.15 -11.01 -0.61
C MET A 147 4.07 -12.09 -0.60
N TRP A 148 4.11 -13.05 -1.51
CA TRP A 148 3.12 -14.13 -1.57
C TRP A 148 3.22 -15.09 -0.40
N ASP A 149 4.42 -15.31 0.16
CA ASP A 149 4.57 -16.09 1.39
C ASP A 149 3.79 -15.44 2.54
N PHE A 150 3.97 -14.13 2.78
CA PHE A 150 3.30 -13.42 3.86
C PHE A 150 1.82 -13.09 3.58
N PHE A 151 1.48 -12.82 2.32
CA PHE A 151 0.19 -12.28 1.88
C PHE A 151 -0.31 -13.09 0.67
N PRO A 152 -0.82 -14.31 0.89
CA PRO A 152 -1.15 -15.24 -0.20
C PRO A 152 -2.28 -14.70 -1.10
N ASN A 153 -3.24 -13.95 -0.53
CA ASN A 153 -4.35 -13.38 -1.28
C ASN A 153 -4.35 -11.86 -1.19
N ILE A 154 -4.05 -11.18 -2.30
CA ILE A 154 -4.07 -9.72 -2.41
C ILE A 154 -4.92 -9.29 -3.61
N TYR A 155 -5.80 -8.33 -3.41
CA TYR A 155 -6.43 -7.55 -4.48
C TYR A 155 -6.04 -6.08 -4.38
N ASP A 156 -5.28 -5.60 -5.38
CA ASP A 156 -5.01 -4.17 -5.56
C ASP A 156 -6.10 -3.55 -6.44
N ILE A 157 -6.93 -2.70 -5.83
CA ILE A 157 -8.05 -2.01 -6.50
C ILE A 157 -7.56 -1.23 -7.73
N LYS A 158 -6.36 -0.62 -7.67
CA LYS A 158 -5.82 0.16 -8.78
C LYS A 158 -5.45 -0.74 -9.98
N TYR A 159 -5.04 -1.98 -9.70
CA TYR A 159 -4.81 -3.00 -10.74
C TYR A 159 -6.15 -3.48 -11.34
N LEU A 160 -7.17 -3.71 -10.50
CA LEU A 160 -8.51 -4.05 -10.98
C LEU A 160 -9.10 -2.96 -11.90
N MET A 161 -8.93 -1.70 -11.53
CA MET A 161 -9.35 -0.55 -12.37
C MET A 161 -8.66 -0.55 -13.73
N LEU A 162 -7.37 -0.91 -13.79
CA LEU A 162 -6.61 -1.00 -15.04
C LEU A 162 -7.20 -2.08 -15.96
N ALA A 163 -7.55 -3.24 -15.41
CA ALA A 163 -8.17 -4.33 -16.16
C ALA A 163 -9.57 -3.97 -16.69
N LEU A 164 -10.34 -3.18 -15.95
CA LEU A 164 -11.65 -2.68 -16.38
C LEU A 164 -11.57 -1.61 -17.48
N GLY A 165 -10.41 -0.95 -17.65
CA GLY A 165 -10.13 0.02 -18.72
C GLY A 165 -10.92 1.33 -18.67
N THR A 166 -11.95 1.44 -17.85
CA THR A 166 -12.91 2.56 -17.81
C THR A 166 -12.77 3.46 -16.59
N LEU A 167 -11.95 3.07 -15.61
CA LEU A 167 -11.82 3.74 -14.32
C LEU A 167 -10.43 4.35 -14.14
N HIS A 168 -10.39 5.63 -13.77
CA HIS A 168 -9.15 6.41 -13.60
C HIS A 168 -9.21 7.29 -12.35
N GLY A 169 -8.05 7.78 -11.91
CA GLY A 169 -7.91 8.65 -10.73
C GLY A 169 -7.44 7.93 -9.46
N GLY A 170 -7.31 8.68 -8.36
CA GLY A 170 -6.92 8.17 -7.04
C GLY A 170 -8.11 7.63 -6.24
N LEU A 171 -7.83 7.08 -5.04
CA LEU A 171 -8.81 6.44 -4.18
C LEU A 171 -10.05 7.33 -3.91
N GLN A 172 -9.84 8.60 -3.58
CA GLN A 172 -10.94 9.52 -3.32
C GLN A 172 -11.81 9.79 -4.56
N SER A 173 -11.20 9.86 -5.75
CA SER A 173 -11.95 10.02 -7.00
C SER A 173 -12.80 8.79 -7.28
N MET A 174 -12.25 7.59 -7.05
CA MET A 174 -12.97 6.33 -7.21
C MET A 174 -14.15 6.22 -6.22
N ALA A 175 -13.93 6.59 -4.96
CA ALA A 175 -14.99 6.64 -3.96
C ALA A 175 -16.15 7.54 -4.39
N ASN A 176 -15.85 8.73 -4.92
CA ASN A 176 -16.87 9.65 -5.42
C ASN A 176 -17.65 9.05 -6.60
N GLN A 177 -16.97 8.39 -7.55
CA GLN A 177 -17.62 7.75 -8.70
C GLN A 177 -18.56 6.61 -8.29
N LEU A 178 -18.21 5.86 -7.24
CA LEU A 178 -19.02 4.77 -6.69
C LEU A 178 -20.07 5.22 -5.66
N GLY A 179 -20.13 6.52 -5.34
CA GLY A 179 -21.03 7.05 -4.31
C GLY A 179 -20.65 6.62 -2.88
N VAL A 180 -19.40 6.19 -2.66
CA VAL A 180 -18.88 5.80 -1.35
C VAL A 180 -18.43 7.05 -0.58
N LYS A 181 -18.91 7.20 0.66
CA LYS A 181 -18.54 8.32 1.54
C LYS A 181 -17.37 7.94 2.44
N ARG A 182 -16.40 8.83 2.55
CA ARG A 182 -15.29 8.69 3.51
C ARG A 182 -15.77 8.87 4.95
N VAL A 183 -15.20 8.07 5.84
CA VAL A 183 -15.28 8.25 7.30
C VAL A 183 -13.86 8.45 7.84
N GLY A 184 -13.65 9.49 8.65
CA GLY A 184 -12.34 9.89 9.14
C GLY A 184 -11.61 10.87 8.21
N THR A 185 -10.37 11.20 8.58
CA THR A 185 -9.56 12.22 7.92
C THR A 185 -8.82 11.64 6.72
N GLN A 186 -8.90 12.29 5.56
CA GLN A 186 -8.15 11.91 4.37
C GLN A 186 -6.63 12.04 4.61
N HIS A 187 -5.82 11.18 3.97
CA HIS A 187 -4.36 11.10 4.16
C HIS A 187 -3.99 10.73 5.60
N GLN A 188 -4.76 9.78 6.14
CA GLN A 188 -4.42 9.04 7.34
C GLN A 188 -4.80 7.59 7.11
N ALA A 189 -3.84 6.70 7.33
CA ALA A 189 -3.93 5.31 6.93
C ALA A 189 -5.21 4.61 7.43
N GLY A 190 -5.70 4.94 8.63
CA GLY A 190 -6.95 4.40 9.16
C GLY A 190 -8.14 4.70 8.26
N SER A 191 -8.41 5.99 8.00
CA SER A 191 -9.51 6.44 7.13
C SER A 191 -9.36 5.92 5.70
N ASP A 192 -8.13 5.96 5.17
CA ASP A 192 -7.85 5.49 3.81
C ASP A 192 -8.03 3.97 3.68
N SER A 193 -7.67 3.18 4.70
CA SER A 193 -7.91 1.74 4.72
C SER A 193 -9.40 1.39 4.76
N LEU A 194 -10.22 2.20 5.47
CA LEU A 194 -11.66 2.02 5.55
C LEU A 194 -12.32 2.38 4.21
N LEU A 195 -11.89 3.49 3.61
CA LEU A 195 -12.36 3.89 2.28
C LEU A 195 -11.98 2.85 1.22
N THR A 196 -10.76 2.31 1.29
CA THR A 196 -10.27 1.22 0.45
C THR A 196 -11.18 0.00 0.54
N SER A 197 -11.53 -0.44 1.74
CA SER A 197 -12.47 -1.55 1.95
C SER A 197 -13.83 -1.27 1.29
N ALA A 198 -14.42 -0.10 1.56
CA ALA A 198 -15.73 0.26 1.02
C ALA A 198 -15.72 0.39 -0.52
N VAL A 199 -14.66 0.96 -1.09
CA VAL A 199 -14.46 1.06 -2.54
C VAL A 199 -14.34 -0.33 -3.18
N TYR A 200 -13.60 -1.25 -2.57
CA TYR A 200 -13.46 -2.61 -3.09
C TYR A 200 -14.81 -3.33 -3.20
N PHE A 201 -15.60 -3.35 -2.13
CA PHE A 201 -16.90 -4.04 -2.16
C PHE A 201 -17.87 -3.39 -3.15
N SER A 202 -17.88 -2.06 -3.23
CA SER A 202 -18.70 -1.35 -4.21
C SER A 202 -18.24 -1.63 -5.65
N LEU A 203 -16.93 -1.62 -5.93
CA LEU A 203 -16.36 -1.96 -7.23
C LEU A 203 -16.70 -3.40 -7.63
N ARG A 204 -16.49 -4.35 -6.71
CA ARG A 204 -16.79 -5.77 -6.88
C ARG A 204 -18.25 -6.01 -7.24
N ASP A 205 -19.16 -5.35 -6.54
CA ASP A 205 -20.59 -5.53 -6.74
C ASP A 205 -21.05 -4.93 -8.08
N VAL A 206 -20.49 -3.78 -8.49
CA VAL A 206 -20.87 -3.08 -9.73
C VAL A 206 -20.25 -3.72 -10.98
N TYR A 207 -18.97 -4.11 -10.93
CA TYR A 207 -18.21 -4.49 -12.13
C TYR A 207 -17.86 -5.97 -12.22
N PHE A 208 -17.91 -6.71 -11.10
CA PHE A 208 -17.44 -8.09 -11.02
C PHE A 208 -18.52 -9.08 -10.60
N ASN A 209 -19.81 -8.72 -10.67
CA ASN A 209 -20.92 -9.60 -10.28
C ASN A 209 -20.72 -10.25 -8.88
N LYS A 210 -20.16 -9.47 -7.93
CA LYS A 210 -19.82 -9.89 -6.56
C LYS A 210 -18.63 -10.87 -6.43
N VAL A 211 -17.97 -11.27 -7.50
CA VAL A 211 -16.84 -12.21 -7.47
C VAL A 211 -15.69 -11.70 -8.33
N VAL A 212 -14.57 -11.34 -7.71
CA VAL A 212 -13.33 -11.00 -8.42
C VAL A 212 -12.58 -12.29 -8.76
N ASP A 213 -12.16 -12.44 -10.01
CA ASP A 213 -11.44 -13.63 -10.46
C ASP A 213 -10.07 -13.78 -9.75
N ASN A 214 -9.61 -15.02 -9.58
CA ASN A 214 -8.32 -15.35 -9.01
C ASN A 214 -7.15 -14.92 -9.89
N GLU A 215 -7.35 -14.67 -11.20
CA GLU A 215 -6.31 -14.14 -12.08
C GLU A 215 -5.70 -12.81 -11.61
N PHE A 216 -6.47 -12.04 -10.82
CA PHE A 216 -6.04 -10.77 -10.23
C PHE A 216 -5.28 -10.92 -8.91
N LEU A 217 -5.25 -12.11 -8.31
CA LEU A 217 -4.61 -12.33 -7.01
C LEU A 217 -3.11 -12.06 -7.07
N GLY A 218 -2.61 -11.34 -6.07
CA GLY A 218 -1.19 -11.07 -5.90
C GLY A 218 -0.62 -10.09 -6.93
N LYS A 219 -1.48 -9.44 -7.74
CA LYS A 219 -1.06 -8.44 -8.74
C LYS A 219 -1.06 -7.05 -8.11
N LEU A 220 0.07 -6.34 -8.22
CA LEU A 220 0.24 -4.99 -7.71
C LEU A 220 0.36 -3.99 -8.86
N TYR A 221 -0.39 -2.90 -8.77
CA TYR A 221 -0.32 -1.85 -9.78
C TYR A 221 1.10 -1.28 -9.89
N GLY A 222 1.62 -1.28 -11.11
CA GLY A 222 2.90 -0.72 -11.47
C GLY A 222 4.10 -1.67 -11.36
N LEU A 223 3.97 -2.81 -10.67
CA LEU A 223 5.04 -3.80 -10.53
C LEU A 223 4.74 -5.13 -11.23
N SER A 224 3.49 -5.58 -11.17
CA SER A 224 3.07 -6.73 -11.97
C SER A 224 3.08 -6.38 -13.45
N ASP A 225 3.36 -7.36 -14.29
CA ASP A 225 3.42 -7.13 -15.73
C ASP A 225 2.01 -6.75 -16.23
N ASP A 226 1.92 -5.58 -16.86
CA ASP A 226 0.67 -4.98 -17.31
C ASP A 226 0.15 -5.72 -18.55
N TYR A 227 -1.17 -5.79 -18.73
CA TYR A 227 -1.83 -6.32 -19.92
C TYR A 227 -1.49 -5.60 -21.24
N SER A 228 -0.71 -4.50 -21.20
CA SER A 228 -0.52 -3.60 -22.35
C SER A 228 0.90 -3.06 -22.57
N THR A 229 1.94 -3.55 -21.88
CA THR A 229 3.32 -3.07 -22.17
C THR A 229 4.28 -4.20 -22.55
N ASN A 230 4.43 -4.38 -23.87
CA ASN A 230 5.53 -5.14 -24.45
C ASN A 230 6.90 -4.58 -24.00
N GLN A 231 7.84 -5.51 -23.86
CA GLN A 231 9.23 -5.36 -23.44
C GLN A 231 10.02 -4.32 -24.26
N ILE A 232 10.04 -3.06 -23.82
CA ILE A 232 10.97 -2.05 -24.32
C ILE A 232 11.86 -1.59 -23.15
N PRO A 233 13.19 -1.57 -23.31
CA PRO A 233 14.11 -1.05 -22.30
C PRO A 233 13.73 0.38 -21.90
N PHE A 234 13.62 0.63 -20.60
CA PHE A 234 13.21 1.93 -20.08
C PHE A 234 14.43 2.70 -19.56
N THR A 235 14.62 3.92 -20.08
CA THR A 235 15.54 4.93 -19.53
C THR A 235 14.74 6.04 -18.85
N PRO A 236 14.93 6.30 -17.55
CA PRO A 236 14.19 7.34 -16.85
C PRO A 236 14.48 8.73 -17.42
N ASN A 237 13.44 9.44 -17.87
CA ASN A 237 13.49 10.90 -18.03
C ASN A 237 13.08 11.55 -16.71
N ASN A 238 13.73 12.67 -16.34
CA ASN A 238 13.57 13.35 -15.05
C ASN A 238 12.13 13.85 -14.74
N ASN A 239 11.19 13.80 -15.68
CA ASN A 239 9.90 14.49 -15.61
C ASN A 239 8.64 13.61 -15.38
N LEU A 240 8.78 12.38 -14.88
CA LEU A 240 7.60 11.62 -14.43
C LEU A 240 7.28 11.96 -12.96
N ASN A 241 6.16 12.65 -12.76
CA ASN A 241 5.47 12.78 -11.47
C ASN A 241 4.75 11.47 -11.19
N TYR A 242 4.96 10.94 -9.98
CA TYR A 242 4.31 9.72 -9.47
C TYR A 242 3.06 10.08 -8.67
#